data_AF-C0CHW0-F1
#
_entry.id   AF-C0CHW0-F1
#
_cell.length_a   1.000
_cell.length_b   1.000
_cell.length_c   1.000
_cell.angle_alpha   90.00
_cell.angle_beta   90.00
_cell.angle_gamma   90.00
#
_symmetry.space_group_name_H-M   'P 1'
#
loop_
_entity.id
_entity.type
_entity.pdbx_description
1 polymer ?
#
loop_
_entity_poly.entity_id
_entity_poly.type
_entity_poly.pdbx_seq_one_letter_code
_entity_poly.pdbx_strand_id
1 'polypeptide(L)'
;MRDRKERAKSSVPQKSSAAGASADIREEARRQRRIQKLRKRRLQNTIWMLLLLFLIGAGVVFLVYKFRGDTLKSLPVRYDSAREFSAVSSNLGKRAEAFASKLCVSEKGDTPMDAANLGEGQEGALFDLSSGEVLYSKDLYEKVYPASITKLMTAMLAFQSGKLDSTVTIQQEDLDLESGSQVCGFMVGDQVTLDQLVRCLLVYSGNDAASAIARYVGGSQEKFVAMMNDYAAKLGMTGTHFENPHGLHTENHYTTVYDIYLMLNEAMNYSEYLEIAQLSSYTANFEHADGSEASITLESTDHYLTGETTPPKDVTVLGGKTGTTSDAGNCLALLVQNAYGQPYVCIVMNASTKEILYQQMNTLLSQING
;
A
#
# COMPACT_ATOMS: atom_id res chain seq x y z
N MET A 1 72.93 -71.61 -26.38
CA MET A 1 73.70 -71.76 -27.64
C MET A 1 74.39 -70.43 -27.93
N ARG A 2 75.72 -70.41 -27.75
CA ARG A 2 76.75 -69.40 -28.17
C ARG A 2 76.59 -67.95 -27.69
N ASP A 3 77.62 -67.18 -27.31
CA ASP A 3 79.02 -67.33 -26.86
C ASP A 3 79.47 -65.86 -26.57
N ARG A 4 80.00 -65.53 -25.37
CA ARG A 4 81.44 -65.25 -25.08
C ARG A 4 82.04 -64.03 -25.81
N LYS A 5 82.59 -63.01 -25.14
CA LYS A 5 83.93 -62.98 -24.44
C LYS A 5 84.13 -61.57 -23.81
N GLU A 6 84.56 -61.43 -22.55
CA GLU A 6 85.98 -61.41 -22.04
C GLU A 6 86.79 -60.20 -22.58
N ARG A 7 87.58 -59.40 -21.84
CA ARG A 7 88.55 -59.62 -20.72
C ARG A 7 88.99 -58.22 -20.21
N ALA A 8 89.21 -57.97 -18.91
CA ALA A 8 90.46 -58.13 -18.14
C ALA A 8 91.61 -57.19 -18.61
N LYS A 9 92.46 -56.55 -17.80
CA LYS A 9 92.78 -56.65 -16.36
C LYS A 9 93.87 -55.59 -16.03
N SER A 10 94.02 -55.30 -14.72
CA SER A 10 95.28 -54.97 -14.01
C SER A 10 95.91 -53.58 -14.23
N SER A 11 96.65 -52.95 -13.31
CA SER A 11 96.84 -52.95 -11.85
C SER A 11 98.11 -52.11 -11.57
N VAL A 12 98.37 -51.78 -10.29
CA VAL A 12 99.65 -51.34 -9.67
C VAL A 12 99.75 -49.84 -9.27
N PRO A 13 100.37 -49.51 -8.11
CA PRO A 13 99.76 -48.59 -7.13
C PRO A 13 100.66 -47.44 -6.59
N GLN A 14 100.08 -46.71 -5.62
CA GLN A 14 100.65 -45.99 -4.45
C GLN A 14 101.46 -44.68 -4.61
N LYS A 15 100.92 -43.55 -4.10
CA LYS A 15 101.26 -42.94 -2.78
C LYS A 15 100.54 -41.60 -2.51
N SER A 16 99.98 -41.50 -1.30
CA SER A 16 99.65 -40.36 -0.41
C SER A 16 99.23 -38.97 -0.94
N SER A 17 98.15 -38.41 -0.36
CA SER A 17 98.28 -37.16 0.44
C SER A 17 97.06 -36.93 1.36
N ALA A 18 97.36 -36.51 2.59
CA ALA A 18 96.44 -36.16 3.68
C ALA A 18 95.59 -34.89 3.42
N ALA A 19 95.51 -34.40 2.18
CA ALA A 19 94.64 -33.31 1.77
C ALA A 19 93.20 -33.79 1.44
N GLY A 20 93.03 -35.06 1.07
CA GLY A 20 91.74 -35.63 0.68
C GLY A 20 90.74 -35.73 1.85
N ALA A 21 91.20 -36.13 3.04
CA ALA A 21 90.31 -36.37 4.19
C ALA A 21 89.66 -35.09 4.74
N SER A 22 90.34 -33.93 4.68
CA SER A 22 89.79 -32.63 5.08
C SER A 22 88.90 -32.01 3.98
N ALA A 23 89.13 -32.36 2.71
CA ALA A 23 88.30 -31.91 1.60
C ALA A 23 86.96 -32.65 1.58
N ASP A 24 86.97 -33.98 1.76
CA ASP A 24 85.77 -34.82 1.79
C ASP A 24 84.82 -34.46 2.94
N ILE A 25 85.34 -34.20 4.15
CA ILE A 25 84.50 -33.78 5.30
C ILE A 25 83.86 -32.39 5.04
N ARG A 26 84.59 -31.46 4.41
CA ARG A 26 84.04 -30.14 4.04
C ARG A 26 83.02 -30.25 2.91
N GLU A 27 83.21 -31.18 1.98
CA GLU A 27 82.31 -31.41 0.86
C GLU A 27 81.02 -32.11 1.33
N GLU A 28 81.09 -33.10 2.22
CA GLU A 28 79.94 -33.69 2.89
C GLU A 28 79.17 -32.68 3.73
N ALA A 29 79.86 -31.84 4.52
CA ALA A 29 79.20 -30.78 5.30
C ALA A 29 78.49 -29.75 4.39
N ARG A 30 79.08 -29.40 3.25
CA ARG A 30 78.44 -28.51 2.23
C ARG A 30 77.26 -29.20 1.56
N ARG A 31 77.35 -30.50 1.27
CA ARG A 31 76.26 -31.31 0.69
C ARG A 31 75.09 -31.44 1.67
N GLN A 32 75.36 -31.71 2.95
CA GLN A 32 74.34 -31.75 4.00
C GLN A 32 73.66 -30.39 4.21
N ARG A 33 74.42 -29.28 4.23
CA ARG A 33 73.84 -27.93 4.31
C ARG A 33 72.97 -27.58 3.10
N ARG A 34 73.35 -28.02 1.89
CA ARG A 34 72.51 -27.88 0.67
C ARG A 34 71.23 -28.70 0.77
N ILE A 35 71.30 -29.95 1.23
CA ILE A 35 70.13 -30.81 1.44
C ILE A 35 69.21 -30.23 2.52
N GLN A 36 69.75 -29.71 3.63
CA GLN A 36 68.96 -29.04 4.67
C GLN A 36 68.27 -27.77 4.15
N LYS A 37 68.96 -26.94 3.36
CA LYS A 37 68.35 -25.77 2.70
C LYS A 37 67.23 -26.15 1.73
N LEU A 38 67.41 -27.22 0.96
CA LEU A 38 66.39 -27.74 0.04
C LEU A 38 65.18 -28.31 0.80
N ARG A 39 65.40 -29.04 1.90
CA ARG A 39 64.31 -29.53 2.78
C ARG A 39 63.55 -28.38 3.43
N LYS A 40 64.25 -27.34 3.91
CA LYS A 40 63.62 -26.14 4.49
C LYS A 40 62.79 -25.36 3.47
N ARG A 41 63.30 -25.19 2.23
CA ARG A 41 62.54 -24.59 1.12
C ARG A 41 61.33 -25.43 0.72
N ARG A 42 61.48 -26.76 0.62
CA ARG A 42 60.34 -27.65 0.34
C ARG A 42 59.28 -27.54 1.44
N LEU A 43 59.68 -27.57 2.71
CA LEU A 43 58.76 -27.42 3.84
C LEU A 43 58.06 -26.04 3.83
N GLN A 44 58.79 -24.96 3.57
CA GLN A 44 58.21 -23.62 3.40
C GLN A 44 57.21 -23.58 2.25
N ASN A 45 57.55 -24.16 1.10
CA ASN A 45 56.64 -24.21 -0.05
C ASN A 45 55.39 -25.05 0.24
N THR A 46 55.52 -26.15 0.98
CA THR A 46 54.35 -26.95 1.42
C THR A 46 53.47 -26.17 2.39
N ILE A 47 54.05 -25.42 3.33
CA ILE A 47 53.30 -24.55 4.25
C ILE A 47 52.58 -23.44 3.47
N TRP A 48 53.24 -22.78 2.52
CA TRP A 48 52.63 -21.76 1.66
C TRP A 48 51.48 -22.33 0.81
N MET A 49 51.64 -23.54 0.29
CA MET A 49 50.60 -24.22 -0.49
C MET A 49 49.38 -24.57 0.39
N LEU A 50 49.60 -25.04 1.63
CA LEU A 50 48.52 -25.32 2.58
C LEU A 50 47.78 -24.05 3.00
N LEU A 51 48.49 -22.94 3.21
CA LEU A 51 47.90 -21.63 3.49
C LEU A 51 47.06 -21.11 2.31
N LEU A 52 47.54 -21.30 1.07
CA LEU A 52 46.78 -20.94 -0.13
C LEU A 52 45.50 -21.76 -0.25
N LEU A 53 45.57 -23.07 -0.03
CA LEU A 53 44.40 -23.96 -0.06
C LEU A 53 43.39 -23.59 1.04
N PHE A 54 43.86 -23.22 2.22
CA PHE A 54 43.00 -22.74 3.30
C PHE A 54 42.29 -21.43 2.93
N LEU A 55 43.00 -20.47 2.33
CA LEU A 55 42.41 -19.20 1.87
C LEU A 55 41.38 -19.41 0.76
N ILE A 56 41.64 -20.32 -0.19
CA ILE A 56 40.67 -20.68 -1.23
C ILE A 56 39.43 -21.33 -0.59
N GLY A 57 39.61 -22.26 0.34
CA GLY A 57 38.51 -22.90 1.06
C GLY A 57 37.67 -21.89 1.85
N ALA A 58 38.30 -20.97 2.56
CA ALA A 58 37.62 -19.90 3.29
C ALA A 58 36.85 -18.96 2.34
N GLY A 59 37.43 -18.63 1.18
CA GLY A 59 36.77 -17.83 0.13
C GLY A 59 35.54 -18.53 -0.45
N VAL A 60 35.60 -19.84 -0.70
CA VAL A 60 34.45 -20.63 -1.17
C VAL A 60 33.36 -20.68 -0.10
N VAL A 61 33.70 -20.88 1.17
CA VAL A 61 32.72 -20.86 2.27
C VAL A 61 32.07 -19.49 2.41
N PHE A 62 32.83 -18.40 2.30
CA PHE A 62 32.31 -17.04 2.32
C PHE A 62 31.37 -16.75 1.14
N LEU A 63 31.73 -17.21 -0.07
CA LEU A 63 30.87 -17.14 -1.26
C LEU A 63 29.59 -17.94 -1.08
N VAL A 64 29.66 -19.17 -0.56
CA VAL A 64 28.48 -19.98 -0.23
C VAL A 64 27.61 -19.30 0.82
N TYR A 65 28.20 -18.67 1.83
CA TYR A 65 27.45 -17.93 2.86
C TYR A 65 26.75 -16.69 2.27
N LYS A 66 27.44 -15.91 1.43
CA LYS A 66 26.88 -14.75 0.73
C LYS A 66 25.78 -15.16 -0.26
N PHE A 67 25.98 -16.21 -1.06
CA PHE A 67 24.97 -16.72 -1.99
C PHE A 67 23.82 -17.46 -1.30
N ARG A 68 24.05 -18.14 -0.17
CA ARG A 68 22.95 -18.73 0.63
C ARG A 68 22.13 -17.67 1.36
N GLY A 69 22.70 -16.52 1.70
CA GLY A 69 21.99 -15.41 2.35
C GLY A 69 20.97 -14.72 1.44
N ASP A 70 21.26 -14.61 0.14
CA ASP A 70 20.41 -13.87 -0.81
C ASP A 70 19.51 -14.74 -1.69
N THR A 71 19.71 -16.07 -1.75
CA THR A 71 18.96 -16.95 -2.70
C THR A 71 18.17 -18.08 -2.03
N LEU A 72 17.91 -17.99 -0.73
CA LEU A 72 16.95 -18.85 0.01
C LEU A 72 16.01 -18.04 0.91
N LYS A 73 15.64 -16.82 0.49
CA LYS A 73 14.31 -16.33 0.83
C LYS A 73 13.33 -17.24 0.08
N SER A 74 12.59 -18.02 0.85
CA SER A 74 11.48 -18.87 0.41
C SER A 74 10.86 -18.36 -0.88
N LEU A 75 10.91 -19.17 -1.95
CA LEU A 75 9.96 -19.02 -3.04
C LEU A 75 8.56 -18.90 -2.41
N PRO A 76 7.71 -17.94 -2.79
CA PRO A 76 6.37 -17.86 -2.28
C PRO A 76 5.64 -19.14 -2.68
N VAL A 77 5.57 -20.09 -1.76
CA VAL A 77 4.69 -21.25 -1.87
C VAL A 77 3.28 -20.68 -1.79
N ARG A 78 2.39 -21.10 -2.69
CA ARG A 78 0.96 -20.77 -2.59
C ARG A 78 0.51 -21.06 -1.16
N TYR A 79 -0.10 -20.08 -0.51
CA TYR A 79 -0.67 -20.24 0.81
C TYR A 79 -1.70 -21.37 0.76
N ASP A 80 -1.42 -22.47 1.45
CA ASP A 80 -2.29 -23.64 1.55
C ASP A 80 -2.81 -23.70 2.98
N SER A 81 -4.05 -23.24 3.16
CA SER A 81 -4.73 -23.23 4.45
C SER A 81 -4.86 -24.64 5.05
N ALA A 82 -4.86 -25.70 4.24
CA ALA A 82 -4.95 -27.07 4.73
C ALA A 82 -3.66 -27.54 5.43
N ARG A 83 -2.50 -26.98 5.07
CA ARG A 83 -1.21 -27.32 5.69
C ARG A 83 -1.00 -26.63 7.04
N GLU A 84 -1.34 -25.35 7.14
CA GLU A 84 -1.18 -24.57 8.38
C GLU A 84 -2.23 -24.91 9.44
N PHE A 85 -3.45 -25.31 9.02
CA PHE A 85 -4.55 -25.65 9.94
C PHE A 85 -4.73 -27.14 10.22
N SER A 86 -3.80 -28.01 9.79
CA SER A 86 -3.86 -29.46 10.02
C SER A 86 -3.96 -29.83 11.52
N ALA A 87 -3.43 -28.99 12.42
CA ALA A 87 -3.53 -29.17 13.87
C ALA A 87 -4.81 -28.61 14.53
N VAL A 88 -5.72 -27.97 13.78
CA VAL A 88 -6.92 -27.29 14.32
C VAL A 88 -8.19 -28.15 14.18
N SER A 89 -8.04 -29.47 13.98
CA SER A 89 -9.19 -30.38 13.92
C SER A 89 -9.80 -30.70 15.30
N SER A 90 -9.17 -30.30 16.41
CA SER A 90 -9.64 -30.62 17.77
C SER A 90 -10.29 -29.47 18.56
N ASN A 91 -10.47 -28.27 17.97
CA ASN A 91 -11.12 -27.14 18.65
C ASN A 91 -12.10 -26.38 17.72
N LEU A 92 -13.14 -27.07 17.25
CA LEU A 92 -14.20 -26.47 16.42
C LEU A 92 -15.04 -25.38 17.13
N GLY A 93 -14.86 -25.15 18.43
CA GLY A 93 -15.70 -24.22 19.21
C GLY A 93 -15.20 -22.77 19.31
N LYS A 94 -14.02 -22.42 18.79
CA LYS A 94 -13.43 -21.07 18.92
C LYS A 94 -12.61 -20.65 17.70
N ARG A 95 -13.23 -20.61 16.51
CA ARG A 95 -12.63 -19.88 15.39
C ARG A 95 -13.02 -18.42 15.52
N ALA A 96 -12.03 -17.52 15.49
CA ALA A 96 -12.31 -16.10 15.34
C ALA A 96 -13.07 -15.87 14.04
N GLU A 97 -13.96 -14.88 14.03
CA GLU A 97 -14.58 -14.41 12.79
C GLU A 97 -13.48 -14.04 11.81
N ALA A 98 -13.61 -14.44 10.54
CA ALA A 98 -12.68 -13.99 9.51
C ALA A 98 -12.81 -12.47 9.36
N PHE A 99 -11.71 -11.77 9.03
CA PHE A 99 -11.74 -10.32 8.83
C PHE A 99 -12.86 -9.86 7.88
N ALA A 100 -13.11 -10.62 6.81
CA ALA A 100 -14.09 -10.29 5.79
C ALA A 100 -15.50 -10.89 6.03
N SER A 101 -15.78 -11.46 7.20
CA SER A 101 -17.07 -12.15 7.47
C SER A 101 -18.30 -11.25 7.36
N LYS A 102 -18.11 -9.93 7.51
CA LYS A 102 -19.16 -8.90 7.40
C LYS A 102 -19.00 -8.02 6.17
N LEU A 103 -18.08 -8.38 5.27
CA LEU A 103 -17.85 -7.65 4.04
C LEU A 103 -18.54 -8.36 2.88
N CYS A 104 -19.03 -7.58 1.93
CA CYS A 104 -19.42 -8.12 0.64
C CYS A 104 -18.15 -8.56 -0.09
N VAL A 105 -18.04 -9.83 -0.42
CA VAL A 105 -16.87 -10.39 -1.12
C VAL A 105 -17.35 -11.02 -2.40
N SER A 106 -16.79 -10.60 -3.53
CA SER A 106 -17.03 -11.25 -4.83
C SER A 106 -15.78 -11.95 -5.32
N GLU A 107 -15.95 -13.05 -6.04
CA GLU A 107 -14.88 -13.69 -6.80
C GLU A 107 -14.33 -12.74 -7.88
N LYS A 108 -13.18 -13.07 -8.47
CA LYS A 108 -12.64 -12.24 -9.55
C LYS A 108 -13.57 -12.27 -10.76
N GLY A 109 -14.10 -11.11 -11.13
CA GLY A 109 -14.90 -10.90 -12.33
C GLY A 109 -16.04 -9.93 -12.09
N ASP A 110 -16.72 -9.58 -13.18
CA ASP A 110 -17.92 -8.75 -13.14
C ASP A 110 -19.13 -9.57 -12.72
N THR A 111 -20.00 -8.95 -11.94
CA THR A 111 -21.31 -9.50 -11.56
C THR A 111 -22.35 -8.78 -12.40
N PRO A 112 -22.84 -9.40 -13.49
CA PRO A 112 -23.78 -8.75 -14.38
C PRO A 112 -25.15 -8.62 -13.72
N MET A 113 -25.91 -7.64 -14.18
CA MET A 113 -27.31 -7.42 -13.80
C MET A 113 -28.10 -7.10 -15.05
N ASP A 114 -29.15 -7.88 -15.35
CA ASP A 114 -29.86 -7.81 -16.63
C ASP A 114 -30.42 -6.41 -16.95
N ALA A 115 -30.83 -5.67 -15.92
CA ALA A 115 -31.41 -4.33 -16.03
C ALA A 115 -30.38 -3.19 -15.94
N ALA A 116 -29.10 -3.48 -15.65
CA ALA A 116 -28.08 -2.46 -15.39
C ALA A 116 -26.75 -2.78 -16.07
N ASN A 117 -26.29 -1.85 -16.92
CA ASN A 117 -24.95 -1.91 -17.49
C ASN A 117 -24.37 -0.51 -17.59
N LEU A 118 -23.27 -0.27 -16.88
CA LEU A 118 -22.52 0.96 -16.99
C LEU A 118 -21.85 1.04 -18.37
N GLY A 119 -21.72 2.26 -18.89
CA GLY A 119 -21.11 2.55 -20.18
C GLY A 119 -19.64 2.15 -20.27
N GLU A 120 -19.10 2.11 -21.49
CA GLU A 120 -17.70 1.77 -21.74
C GLU A 120 -16.75 2.70 -20.97
N GLY A 121 -15.72 2.14 -20.33
CA GLY A 121 -14.74 2.87 -19.53
C GLY A 121 -15.24 3.32 -18.15
N GLN A 122 -16.42 2.89 -17.73
CA GLN A 122 -16.95 3.17 -16.39
C GLN A 122 -16.91 1.95 -15.50
N GLU A 123 -16.66 2.21 -14.22
CA GLU A 123 -16.57 1.21 -13.17
C GLU A 123 -17.65 1.48 -12.12
N GLY A 124 -18.08 0.43 -11.43
CA GLY A 124 -19.08 0.61 -10.39
C GLY A 124 -19.61 -0.68 -9.81
N ALA A 125 -20.43 -0.54 -8.77
CA ALA A 125 -20.91 -1.67 -8.01
C ALA A 125 -22.16 -1.33 -7.20
N LEU A 126 -22.92 -2.38 -6.88
CA LEU A 126 -24.04 -2.35 -5.94
C LEU A 126 -23.86 -3.49 -4.94
N PHE A 127 -23.78 -3.13 -3.66
CA PHE A 127 -23.54 -4.05 -2.55
C PHE A 127 -24.76 -4.11 -1.64
N ASP A 128 -25.22 -5.31 -1.31
CA ASP A 128 -26.19 -5.55 -0.24
C ASP A 128 -25.44 -5.87 1.06
N LEU A 129 -25.46 -4.91 1.98
CA LEU A 129 -24.72 -5.04 3.23
C LEU A 129 -25.39 -5.98 4.23
N SER A 130 -26.68 -6.29 4.04
CA SER A 130 -27.42 -7.19 4.92
C SER A 130 -27.08 -8.65 4.64
N SER A 131 -27.00 -9.01 3.36
CA SER A 131 -26.66 -10.36 2.90
C SER A 131 -25.16 -10.57 2.74
N GLY A 132 -24.37 -9.50 2.60
CA GLY A 132 -22.95 -9.60 2.26
C GLY A 132 -22.73 -9.94 0.79
N GLU A 133 -23.69 -9.64 -0.09
CA GLU A 133 -23.63 -9.96 -1.51
C GLU A 133 -23.23 -8.74 -2.35
N VAL A 134 -22.53 -9.00 -3.45
CA VAL A 134 -22.30 -8.03 -4.53
C VAL A 134 -23.37 -8.29 -5.58
N LEU A 135 -24.35 -7.38 -5.69
CA LEU A 135 -25.49 -7.54 -6.60
C LEU A 135 -25.13 -7.17 -8.05
N TYR A 136 -24.29 -6.16 -8.21
CA TYR A 136 -23.74 -5.75 -9.49
C TYR A 136 -22.29 -5.36 -9.30
N SER A 137 -21.47 -5.68 -10.29
CA SER A 137 -20.12 -5.13 -10.34
C SER A 137 -19.56 -5.05 -11.75
N LYS A 138 -18.80 -3.99 -11.99
CA LYS A 138 -18.00 -3.78 -13.18
C LYS A 138 -16.63 -3.22 -12.79
N ASP A 139 -15.58 -3.96 -13.11
CA ASP A 139 -14.18 -3.56 -12.91
C ASP A 139 -13.83 -3.21 -11.43
N LEU A 140 -14.33 -4.01 -10.47
CA LEU A 140 -14.22 -3.74 -9.02
C LEU A 140 -12.83 -3.39 -8.52
N TYR A 141 -11.83 -4.09 -9.06
CA TYR A 141 -10.45 -4.09 -8.58
C TYR A 141 -9.52 -3.34 -9.52
N GLU A 142 -10.05 -2.73 -10.58
CA GLU A 142 -9.26 -1.90 -11.49
C GLU A 142 -8.93 -0.56 -10.85
N LYS A 143 -7.76 -0.02 -11.22
CA LYS A 143 -7.28 1.26 -10.73
C LYS A 143 -8.17 2.39 -11.28
N VAL A 144 -8.79 3.14 -10.37
CA VAL A 144 -9.56 4.35 -10.68
C VAL A 144 -9.04 5.55 -9.89
N TYR A 145 -9.40 6.76 -10.31
CA TYR A 145 -9.08 7.98 -9.59
C TYR A 145 -10.25 8.38 -8.68
N PRO A 146 -10.04 8.55 -7.36
CA PRO A 146 -11.14 8.77 -6.40
C PRO A 146 -11.77 10.16 -6.50
N ALA A 147 -11.07 11.15 -7.06
CA ALA A 147 -11.41 12.56 -6.93
C ALA A 147 -11.78 12.89 -5.46
N SER A 148 -12.80 13.73 -5.23
CA SER A 148 -13.20 14.12 -3.87
C SER A 148 -13.80 13.00 -3.00
N ILE A 149 -13.99 11.78 -3.50
CA ILE A 149 -14.35 10.63 -2.64
C ILE A 149 -13.26 10.40 -1.58
N THR A 150 -12.00 10.77 -1.87
CA THR A 150 -10.87 10.84 -0.92
C THR A 150 -11.21 11.52 0.40
N LYS A 151 -12.11 12.51 0.38
CA LYS A 151 -12.49 13.27 1.58
C LYS A 151 -13.20 12.43 2.65
N LEU A 152 -13.74 11.25 2.30
CA LEU A 152 -14.23 10.28 3.29
C LEU A 152 -13.11 9.83 4.23
N MET A 153 -11.94 9.52 3.70
CA MET A 153 -10.75 9.16 4.48
C MET A 153 -10.30 10.32 5.38
N THR A 154 -10.30 11.55 4.84
CA THR A 154 -9.96 12.77 5.60
C THR A 154 -10.93 13.00 6.76
N ALA A 155 -12.24 12.85 6.53
CA ALA A 155 -13.25 12.99 7.56
C ALA A 155 -13.10 11.93 8.67
N MET A 156 -12.89 10.65 8.31
CA MET A 156 -12.70 9.59 9.31
C MET A 156 -11.50 9.83 10.22
N LEU A 157 -10.37 10.29 9.67
CA LEU A 157 -9.20 10.64 10.49
C LEU A 157 -9.47 11.86 11.39
N ALA A 158 -10.28 12.83 10.94
CA ALA A 158 -10.71 13.94 11.77
C ALA A 158 -11.59 13.45 12.93
N PHE A 159 -12.55 12.55 12.70
CA PHE A 159 -13.38 11.96 13.75
C PHE A 159 -12.53 11.17 14.76
N GLN A 160 -11.60 10.34 14.30
CA GLN A 160 -10.68 9.57 15.15
C GLN A 160 -9.75 10.45 16.01
N SER A 161 -9.55 11.71 15.62
CA SER A 161 -8.67 12.62 16.37
C SER A 161 -9.23 12.98 17.76
N GLY A 162 -10.56 12.92 17.95
CA GLY A 162 -11.24 13.35 19.17
C GLY A 162 -11.15 14.86 19.42
N LYS A 163 -10.93 15.67 18.38
CA LYS A 163 -10.67 17.12 18.47
C LYS A 163 -11.71 17.98 17.74
N LEU A 164 -12.90 17.47 17.46
CA LEU A 164 -13.91 18.18 16.64
C LEU A 164 -14.25 19.59 17.19
N ASP A 165 -14.27 19.75 18.51
CA ASP A 165 -14.53 21.05 19.16
C ASP A 165 -13.33 22.02 19.14
N SER A 166 -12.17 21.60 18.62
CA SER A 166 -10.97 22.43 18.62
C SER A 166 -11.04 23.48 17.51
N THR A 167 -10.72 24.72 17.85
CA THR A 167 -10.53 25.80 16.88
C THR A 167 -9.24 25.60 16.10
N VAL A 168 -9.36 25.70 14.78
CA VAL A 168 -8.27 25.65 13.81
C VAL A 168 -8.13 27.04 13.21
N THR A 169 -6.94 27.62 13.33
CA THR A 169 -6.58 28.82 12.58
C THR A 169 -6.19 28.44 11.17
N ILE A 170 -6.87 28.99 10.16
CA ILE A 170 -6.55 28.81 8.75
C ILE A 170 -5.20 29.47 8.44
N GLN A 171 -4.34 28.74 7.74
CA GLN A 171 -3.00 29.18 7.36
C GLN A 171 -2.87 29.32 5.84
N GLN A 172 -1.87 30.06 5.38
CA GLN A 172 -1.63 30.27 3.95
C GLN A 172 -1.50 28.94 3.19
N GLU A 173 -0.80 27.96 3.76
CA GLU A 173 -0.61 26.64 3.15
C GLU A 173 -1.90 25.83 3.00
N ASP A 174 -2.98 26.16 3.71
CA ASP A 174 -4.29 25.52 3.51
C ASP A 174 -4.95 25.99 2.21
N LEU A 175 -4.58 27.18 1.75
CA LEU A 175 -5.15 27.87 0.60
C LEU A 175 -4.29 27.74 -0.65
N ASP A 176 -3.12 27.09 -0.56
CA ASP A 176 -2.20 26.85 -1.66
C ASP A 176 -2.72 25.70 -2.57
N LEU A 177 -3.87 25.96 -3.19
CA LEU A 177 -4.62 25.03 -4.03
C LEU A 177 -4.59 25.49 -5.48
N GLU A 178 -4.76 24.53 -6.41
CA GLU A 178 -4.82 24.86 -7.83
C GLU A 178 -6.04 25.73 -8.17
N SER A 179 -5.88 26.64 -9.14
CA SER A 179 -6.94 27.52 -9.62
C SER A 179 -8.14 26.72 -10.12
N GLY A 180 -9.35 27.11 -9.69
CA GLY A 180 -10.58 26.39 -10.01
C GLY A 180 -10.94 25.27 -9.02
N SER A 181 -10.11 25.03 -8.00
CA SER A 181 -10.47 24.16 -6.88
C SER A 181 -11.77 24.59 -6.21
N GLN A 182 -12.58 23.62 -5.80
CA GLN A 182 -13.75 23.86 -4.99
C GLN A 182 -13.31 24.22 -3.57
N VAL A 183 -13.46 25.49 -3.20
CA VAL A 183 -13.03 26.05 -1.90
C VAL A 183 -14.21 26.70 -1.20
N CYS A 184 -14.25 26.60 0.12
CA CYS A 184 -15.27 27.24 0.96
C CYS A 184 -15.13 28.76 0.94
N GLY A 185 -13.91 29.27 0.77
CA GLY A 185 -13.62 30.70 0.75
C GLY A 185 -13.07 31.22 2.07
N PHE A 186 -12.43 30.35 2.86
CA PHE A 186 -11.73 30.77 4.07
C PHE A 186 -10.52 31.66 3.76
N MET A 187 -10.19 32.53 4.70
CA MET A 187 -9.05 33.44 4.65
C MET A 187 -8.02 33.11 5.72
N VAL A 188 -6.77 33.52 5.48
CA VAL A 188 -5.69 33.35 6.46
C VAL A 188 -6.05 34.04 7.77
N GLY A 189 -5.95 33.28 8.86
CA GLY A 189 -6.25 33.74 10.21
C GLY A 189 -7.69 33.52 10.67
N ASP A 190 -8.59 33.05 9.78
CA ASP A 190 -9.94 32.63 10.18
C ASP A 190 -9.87 31.54 11.26
N GLN A 191 -10.75 31.63 12.25
CA GLN A 191 -10.85 30.71 13.38
C GLN A 191 -12.07 29.79 13.20
N VAL A 192 -11.83 28.58 12.70
CA VAL A 192 -12.91 27.64 12.33
C VAL A 192 -12.77 26.37 13.16
N THR A 193 -13.85 25.85 13.74
CA THR A 193 -13.78 24.58 14.49
C THR A 193 -13.52 23.40 13.56
N LEU A 194 -12.88 22.34 14.07
CA LEU A 194 -12.64 21.14 13.27
C LEU A 194 -13.96 20.48 12.81
N ASP A 195 -15.01 20.51 13.62
CA ASP A 195 -16.37 20.10 13.24
C ASP A 195 -16.89 20.89 12.02
N GLN A 196 -16.79 22.22 12.06
CA GLN A 196 -17.17 23.07 10.93
C GLN A 196 -16.38 22.73 9.67
N LEU A 197 -15.07 22.52 9.78
CA LEU A 197 -14.25 22.12 8.65
C LEU A 197 -14.70 20.78 8.06
N VAL A 198 -15.02 19.78 8.90
CA VAL A 198 -15.51 18.47 8.44
C VAL A 198 -16.90 18.59 7.79
N ARG A 199 -17.78 19.45 8.31
CA ARG A 199 -19.09 19.72 7.68
C ARG A 199 -18.93 20.38 6.31
N CYS A 200 -18.09 21.40 6.21
CA CYS A 200 -17.73 22.03 4.94
C CYS A 200 -17.10 21.03 3.95
N LEU A 201 -16.22 20.15 4.45
CA LEU A 201 -15.56 19.09 3.68
C LEU A 201 -16.57 18.11 3.08
N LEU A 202 -17.53 17.63 3.86
CA LEU A 202 -18.46 16.58 3.44
C LEU A 202 -19.63 17.13 2.61
N VAL A 203 -20.22 18.26 3.01
CA VAL A 203 -21.35 18.88 2.32
C VAL A 203 -20.90 19.52 1.01
N TYR A 204 -19.93 20.42 1.10
CA TYR A 204 -19.49 21.24 -0.03
C TYR A 204 -18.22 20.75 -0.69
N SER A 205 -17.59 19.68 -0.23
CA SER A 205 -16.36 19.19 -0.86
C SER A 205 -15.20 20.22 -0.85
N GLY A 206 -15.15 21.13 0.14
CA GLY A 206 -14.15 22.19 0.22
C GLY A 206 -12.72 21.66 0.35
N ASN A 207 -11.84 22.04 -0.57
CA ASN A 207 -10.43 21.65 -0.59
C ASN A 207 -9.59 22.38 0.48
N ASP A 208 -9.90 23.65 0.73
CA ASP A 208 -9.30 24.47 1.79
C ASP A 208 -9.60 23.87 3.18
N ALA A 209 -10.83 23.41 3.39
CA ALA A 209 -11.18 22.66 4.60
C ALA A 209 -10.38 21.35 4.74
N ALA A 210 -10.19 20.60 3.65
CA ALA A 210 -9.41 19.36 3.64
C ALA A 210 -7.94 19.60 4.02
N SER A 211 -7.31 20.62 3.45
CA SER A 211 -5.93 20.99 3.75
C SER A 211 -5.77 21.43 5.20
N ALA A 212 -6.69 22.25 5.72
CA ALA A 212 -6.69 22.69 7.11
C ALA A 212 -6.87 21.52 8.10
N ILE A 213 -7.80 20.60 7.82
CA ILE A 213 -7.97 19.35 8.60
C ILE A 213 -6.67 18.55 8.61
N ALA A 214 -6.07 18.33 7.44
CA ALA A 214 -4.87 17.52 7.31
C ALA A 214 -3.70 18.11 8.09
N ARG A 215 -3.44 19.39 7.93
CA ARG A 215 -2.40 20.13 8.67
C ARG A 215 -2.65 20.07 10.17
N TYR A 216 -3.87 20.33 10.62
CA TYR A 216 -4.18 20.38 12.05
C TYR A 216 -4.10 19.00 12.72
N VAL A 217 -4.72 17.98 12.11
CA VAL A 217 -4.80 16.62 12.67
C VAL A 217 -3.47 15.88 12.54
N GLY A 218 -2.83 15.94 11.37
CA GLY A 218 -1.56 15.26 11.10
C GLY A 218 -0.32 16.04 11.54
N GLY A 219 -0.46 17.33 11.84
CA GLY A 219 0.65 18.25 12.12
C GLY A 219 1.43 18.70 10.86
N SER A 220 1.20 18.05 9.72
CA SER A 220 1.56 18.48 8.36
C SER A 220 0.75 17.66 7.37
N GLN A 221 0.65 18.11 6.11
CA GLN A 221 -0.06 17.35 5.07
C GLN A 221 0.60 16.00 4.80
N GLU A 222 1.94 15.92 4.78
CA GLU A 222 2.67 14.68 4.52
C GLU A 222 2.41 13.62 5.60
N LYS A 223 2.41 14.04 6.87
CA LYS A 223 2.08 13.15 7.99
C LYS A 223 0.64 12.70 7.93
N PHE A 224 -0.28 13.58 7.53
CA PHE A 224 -1.67 13.22 7.36
C PHE A 224 -1.86 12.22 6.22
N VAL A 225 -1.20 12.40 5.08
CA VAL A 225 -1.20 11.44 3.97
C VAL A 225 -0.64 10.07 4.39
N ALA A 226 0.41 10.06 5.23
CA ALA A 226 0.88 8.80 5.83
C ALA A 226 -0.19 8.15 6.70
N MET A 227 -0.93 8.92 7.52
CA MET A 227 -2.08 8.41 8.29
C MET A 227 -3.20 7.87 7.39
N MET A 228 -3.49 8.53 6.26
CA MET A 228 -4.49 8.08 5.29
C MET A 228 -4.13 6.70 4.72
N ASN A 229 -2.88 6.52 4.30
CA ASN A 229 -2.41 5.25 3.75
C ASN A 229 -2.30 4.15 4.83
N ASP A 230 -1.84 4.49 6.04
CA ASP A 230 -1.84 3.56 7.17
C ASP A 230 -3.26 3.10 7.52
N TYR A 231 -4.24 3.99 7.45
CA TYR A 231 -5.62 3.64 7.72
C TYR A 231 -6.25 2.85 6.58
N ALA A 232 -5.99 3.20 5.32
CA ALA A 232 -6.38 2.41 4.15
C ALA A 232 -5.88 0.95 4.25
N ALA A 233 -4.62 0.76 4.66
CA ALA A 233 -4.05 -0.57 4.88
C ALA A 233 -4.77 -1.36 5.99
N LYS A 234 -5.18 -0.70 7.08
CA LYS A 234 -5.96 -1.33 8.17
C LYS A 234 -7.36 -1.76 7.72
N LEU A 235 -7.96 -1.03 6.78
CA LEU A 235 -9.25 -1.38 6.18
C LEU A 235 -9.14 -2.46 5.10
N GLY A 236 -7.92 -2.84 4.70
CA GLY A 236 -7.69 -3.80 3.63
C GLY A 236 -7.80 -3.20 2.22
N MET A 237 -7.71 -1.88 2.10
CA MET A 237 -7.75 -1.15 0.82
C MET A 237 -6.44 -1.31 0.03
N THR A 238 -6.19 -2.53 -0.46
CA THR A 238 -4.90 -2.90 -1.07
C THR A 238 -4.66 -2.34 -2.47
N GLY A 239 -5.70 -1.80 -3.12
CA GLY A 239 -5.63 -1.12 -4.40
C GLY A 239 -5.63 0.41 -4.29
N THR A 240 -5.33 0.95 -3.10
CA THR A 240 -5.41 2.39 -2.82
C THR A 240 -4.06 2.98 -2.45
N HIS A 241 -3.80 4.19 -2.95
CA HIS A 241 -2.72 5.05 -2.52
C HIS A 241 -3.18 6.51 -2.51
N PHE A 242 -3.07 7.15 -1.35
CA PHE A 242 -3.38 8.57 -1.19
C PHE A 242 -2.10 9.41 -1.26
N GLU A 243 -2.22 10.61 -1.82
CA GLU A 243 -1.15 11.61 -2.02
C GLU A 243 -1.53 12.99 -1.47
N ASN A 244 -2.81 13.22 -1.20
CA ASN A 244 -3.35 14.48 -0.70
C ASN A 244 -4.72 14.23 -0.02
N PRO A 245 -5.21 15.16 0.83
CA PRO A 245 -6.43 14.97 1.62
C PRO A 245 -7.73 15.34 0.88
N HIS A 246 -7.63 15.99 -0.29
CA HIS A 246 -8.78 16.55 -1.00
C HIS A 246 -9.17 15.75 -2.24
N GLY A 247 -8.27 14.95 -2.81
CA GLY A 247 -8.52 14.18 -4.03
C GLY A 247 -8.24 14.93 -5.33
N LEU A 248 -7.37 15.95 -5.30
CA LEU A 248 -6.89 16.55 -6.55
C LEU A 248 -5.98 15.55 -7.26
N HIS A 249 -6.00 15.58 -8.59
CA HIS A 249 -5.39 14.51 -9.38
C HIS A 249 -3.87 14.48 -9.25
N THR A 250 -3.33 13.30 -8.99
CA THR A 250 -1.95 12.93 -9.29
C THR A 250 -1.94 11.47 -9.76
N GLU A 251 -0.94 11.07 -10.54
CA GLU A 251 -0.87 9.71 -11.10
C GLU A 251 -0.84 8.60 -10.01
N ASN A 252 -0.24 8.92 -8.86
CA ASN A 252 -0.13 8.05 -7.70
C ASN A 252 -1.30 8.20 -6.71
N HIS A 253 -2.29 9.05 -6.99
CA HIS A 253 -3.49 9.18 -6.16
C HIS A 253 -4.63 8.33 -6.72
N TYR A 254 -4.75 7.09 -6.26
CA TYR A 254 -5.69 6.13 -6.85
C TYR A 254 -6.34 5.21 -5.82
N THR A 255 -7.41 4.54 -6.25
CA THR A 255 -8.17 3.58 -5.47
C THR A 255 -8.79 2.53 -6.40
N THR A 256 -9.70 1.70 -5.86
CA THR A 256 -10.56 0.79 -6.62
C THR A 256 -12.01 0.98 -6.16
N VAL A 257 -12.98 0.54 -6.96
CA VAL A 257 -14.40 0.57 -6.55
C VAL A 257 -14.61 -0.24 -5.27
N TYR A 258 -13.92 -1.38 -5.14
CA TYR A 258 -14.00 -2.20 -3.93
C TYR A 258 -13.43 -1.49 -2.70
N ASP A 259 -12.29 -0.80 -2.85
CA ASP A 259 -11.69 -0.05 -1.74
C ASP A 259 -12.56 1.14 -1.32
N ILE A 260 -13.24 1.81 -2.26
CA ILE A 260 -14.25 2.84 -1.93
C ILE A 260 -15.41 2.23 -1.12
N TYR A 261 -15.86 1.02 -1.46
CA TYR A 261 -16.85 0.30 -0.66
C TYR A 261 -16.35 0.06 0.76
N LEU A 262 -15.13 -0.42 0.95
CA LEU A 262 -14.54 -0.63 2.29
C LEU A 262 -14.50 0.67 3.10
N MET A 263 -14.12 1.78 2.44
CA MET A 263 -14.07 3.10 3.04
C MET A 263 -15.46 3.61 3.46
N LEU A 264 -16.48 3.48 2.61
CA LEU A 264 -17.85 3.85 2.96
C LEU A 264 -18.42 2.96 4.05
N ASN A 265 -18.19 1.65 3.97
CA ASN A 265 -18.66 0.68 4.95
C ASN A 265 -18.11 0.98 6.35
N GLU A 266 -16.86 1.43 6.42
CA GLU A 266 -16.26 1.90 7.67
C GLU A 266 -16.82 3.27 8.11
N ALA A 267 -17.03 4.20 7.18
CA ALA A 267 -17.55 5.54 7.50
C ALA A 267 -18.92 5.50 8.21
N MET A 268 -19.73 4.47 7.97
CA MET A 268 -21.03 4.28 8.65
C MET A 268 -20.92 4.07 10.17
N ASN A 269 -19.74 3.67 10.66
CA ASN A 269 -19.50 3.47 12.09
C ASN A 269 -19.32 4.80 12.84
N TYR A 270 -19.27 5.94 12.13
CA TYR A 270 -19.14 7.28 12.69
C TYR A 270 -20.51 7.97 12.65
N SER A 271 -21.14 8.16 13.81
CA SER A 271 -22.45 8.83 13.91
C SER A 271 -22.45 10.23 13.30
N GLU A 272 -21.34 10.94 13.47
CA GLU A 272 -21.08 12.28 12.95
C GLU A 272 -21.09 12.28 11.42
N TYR A 273 -20.53 11.24 10.79
CA TYR A 273 -20.60 11.10 9.33
C TYR A 273 -22.05 10.97 8.85
N LEU A 274 -22.84 10.08 9.46
CA LEU A 274 -24.24 9.88 9.07
C LEU A 274 -25.09 11.13 9.26
N GLU A 275 -24.85 11.90 10.33
CA GLU A 275 -25.52 13.19 10.54
C GLU A 275 -25.18 14.19 9.41
N ILE A 276 -23.89 14.36 9.13
CA ILE A 276 -23.41 15.39 8.21
C ILE A 276 -23.74 15.03 6.75
N ALA A 277 -23.61 13.77 6.38
CA ALA A 277 -23.76 13.30 5.00
C ALA A 277 -25.20 13.38 4.49
N GLN A 278 -26.19 13.63 5.35
CA GLN A 278 -27.60 13.82 4.99
C GLN A 278 -27.99 15.30 4.85
N LEU A 279 -27.08 16.23 5.10
CA LEU A 279 -27.36 17.66 5.00
C LEU A 279 -27.47 18.10 3.54
N SER A 280 -28.57 18.77 3.21
CA SER A 280 -28.75 19.44 1.91
C SER A 280 -27.92 20.72 1.81
N SER A 281 -27.63 21.36 2.95
CA SER A 281 -26.76 22.53 3.05
C SER A 281 -26.22 22.70 4.46
N TYR A 282 -25.16 23.50 4.59
CA TYR A 282 -24.55 23.82 5.88
C TYR A 282 -24.10 25.28 5.93
N THR A 283 -24.34 25.94 7.06
CA THR A 283 -23.84 27.30 7.32
C THR A 283 -22.76 27.24 8.40
N ALA A 284 -21.53 27.56 8.02
CA ALA A 284 -20.41 27.73 8.94
C ALA A 284 -20.41 29.17 9.47
N ASN A 285 -20.31 29.34 10.80
CA ASN A 285 -20.20 30.64 11.45
C ASN A 285 -18.87 30.69 12.22
N PHE A 286 -17.98 31.59 11.86
CA PHE A 286 -16.61 31.62 12.36
C PHE A 286 -16.14 33.07 12.54
N GLU A 287 -14.93 33.26 13.07
CA GLU A 287 -14.34 34.60 13.22
C GLU A 287 -13.22 34.80 12.22
N HIS A 288 -13.15 35.99 11.63
CA HIS A 288 -11.98 36.43 10.88
C HIS A 288 -10.79 36.73 11.82
N ALA A 289 -9.61 36.91 11.23
CA ALA A 289 -8.38 37.20 11.97
C ALA A 289 -8.45 38.47 12.86
N ASP A 290 -9.33 39.43 12.53
CA ASP A 290 -9.55 40.66 13.29
C ASP A 290 -10.63 40.53 14.38
N GLY A 291 -11.21 39.33 14.55
CA GLY A 291 -12.27 39.03 15.51
C GLY A 291 -13.67 39.42 15.03
N SER A 292 -13.85 39.85 13.78
CA SER A 292 -15.18 40.06 13.22
C SER A 292 -15.86 38.72 12.90
N GLU A 293 -17.16 38.63 13.15
CA GLU A 293 -17.96 37.44 12.84
C GLU A 293 -18.16 37.31 11.32
N ALA A 294 -18.09 36.07 10.84
CA ALA A 294 -18.23 35.68 9.45
C ALA A 294 -19.18 34.48 9.32
N SER A 295 -19.84 34.36 8.16
CA SER A 295 -20.73 33.25 7.88
C SER A 295 -20.69 32.88 6.39
N ILE A 296 -20.65 31.58 6.10
CA ILE A 296 -20.68 31.04 4.74
C ILE A 296 -21.70 29.91 4.70
N THR A 297 -22.67 30.01 3.79
CA THR A 297 -23.64 28.93 3.51
C THR A 297 -23.20 28.17 2.27
N LEU A 298 -23.15 26.85 2.39
CA LEU A 298 -22.68 25.94 1.36
C LEU A 298 -23.74 24.87 1.10
N GLU A 299 -24.12 24.71 -0.15
CA GLU A 299 -25.07 23.68 -0.59
C GLU A 299 -24.37 22.34 -0.79
N SER A 300 -25.10 21.24 -0.60
CA SER A 300 -24.56 19.92 -0.87
C SER A 300 -24.20 19.75 -2.34
N THR A 301 -23.14 18.99 -2.58
CA THR A 301 -22.75 18.61 -3.94
C THR A 301 -23.55 17.43 -4.50
N ASP A 302 -24.26 16.71 -3.65
CA ASP A 302 -25.11 15.58 -4.03
C ASP A 302 -26.51 16.07 -4.44
N HIS A 303 -26.87 15.82 -5.69
CA HIS A 303 -28.11 16.29 -6.30
C HIS A 303 -29.35 15.58 -5.73
N TYR A 304 -29.19 14.41 -5.09
CA TYR A 304 -30.28 13.77 -4.36
C TYR A 304 -30.63 14.56 -3.10
N LEU A 305 -29.65 15.20 -2.45
CA LEU A 305 -29.85 15.98 -1.23
C LEU A 305 -30.35 17.40 -1.52
N THR A 306 -29.95 18.00 -2.65
CA THR A 306 -30.46 19.32 -3.08
C THR A 306 -31.82 19.24 -3.78
N GLY A 307 -32.27 18.05 -4.16
CA GLY A 307 -33.52 17.84 -4.90
C GLY A 307 -33.41 18.11 -6.40
N GLU A 308 -32.21 18.36 -6.92
CA GLU A 308 -31.93 18.45 -8.35
C GLU A 308 -32.10 17.10 -9.07
N THR A 309 -32.06 15.99 -8.33
CA THR A 309 -32.35 14.64 -8.82
C THR A 309 -33.17 13.88 -7.78
N THR A 310 -34.16 13.09 -8.22
CA THR A 310 -34.96 12.23 -7.33
C THR A 310 -34.38 10.81 -7.33
N PRO A 311 -34.12 10.20 -6.15
CA PRO A 311 -33.78 8.78 -6.08
C PRO A 311 -34.96 7.91 -6.57
N PRO A 312 -34.72 6.64 -6.95
CA PRO A 312 -35.81 5.75 -7.31
C PRO A 312 -36.83 5.60 -6.17
N LYS A 313 -38.03 5.18 -6.54
CA LYS A 313 -39.12 5.02 -5.57
C LYS A 313 -38.69 4.08 -4.43
N ASP A 314 -39.04 4.46 -3.21
CA ASP A 314 -38.77 3.71 -1.98
C ASP A 314 -37.27 3.45 -1.73
N VAL A 315 -36.41 4.38 -2.18
CA VAL A 315 -34.97 4.44 -1.87
C VAL A 315 -34.67 5.71 -1.08
N THR A 316 -34.00 5.56 0.07
CA THR A 316 -33.57 6.68 0.92
C THR A 316 -32.05 6.81 0.85
N VAL A 317 -31.53 8.00 0.55
CA VAL A 317 -30.09 8.29 0.62
C VAL A 317 -29.73 8.58 2.07
N LEU A 318 -28.79 7.81 2.63
CA LEU A 318 -28.32 7.95 4.01
C LEU A 318 -26.98 8.69 4.12
N GLY A 319 -26.32 8.91 2.98
CA GLY A 319 -25.06 9.62 2.90
C GLY A 319 -24.27 9.20 1.67
N GLY A 320 -23.14 9.87 1.45
CA GLY A 320 -22.25 9.53 0.36
C GLY A 320 -21.19 10.59 0.14
N LYS A 321 -20.52 10.51 -1.01
CA LYS A 321 -19.61 11.55 -1.46
C LYS A 321 -19.49 11.58 -2.98
N THR A 322 -19.65 12.77 -3.55
CA THR A 322 -19.36 13.09 -4.95
C THR A 322 -17.86 13.30 -5.18
N GLY A 323 -17.41 13.10 -6.41
CA GLY A 323 -16.07 13.51 -6.84
C GLY A 323 -16.01 13.79 -8.34
N THR A 324 -15.34 14.89 -8.71
CA THR A 324 -15.10 15.21 -10.12
C THR A 324 -13.69 15.75 -10.31
N THR A 325 -12.97 15.20 -11.28
CA THR A 325 -11.76 15.80 -11.89
C THR A 325 -11.77 15.48 -13.39
N SER A 326 -10.87 16.08 -14.16
CA SER A 326 -10.69 15.73 -15.58
C SER A 326 -10.38 14.24 -15.78
N ASP A 327 -9.55 13.68 -14.91
CA ASP A 327 -9.03 12.32 -15.04
C ASP A 327 -9.93 11.27 -14.39
N ALA A 328 -10.70 11.64 -13.36
CA ALA A 328 -11.64 10.73 -12.69
C ALA A 328 -13.03 10.69 -13.35
N GLY A 329 -13.36 11.66 -14.20
CA GLY A 329 -14.74 11.90 -14.62
C GLY A 329 -15.64 12.29 -13.45
N ASN A 330 -16.94 12.07 -13.56
CA ASN A 330 -17.91 12.30 -12.49
C ASN A 330 -18.15 10.99 -11.73
N CYS A 331 -17.94 11.03 -10.43
CA CYS A 331 -18.00 9.89 -9.53
C CYS A 331 -18.99 10.17 -8.39
N LEU A 332 -19.66 9.13 -7.92
CA LEU A 332 -20.48 9.18 -6.72
C LEU A 332 -20.46 7.82 -6.03
N ALA A 333 -20.34 7.85 -4.71
CA ALA A 333 -20.43 6.69 -3.84
C ALA A 333 -21.47 6.98 -2.76
N LEU A 334 -22.50 6.16 -2.66
CA LEU A 334 -23.66 6.36 -1.78
C LEU A 334 -23.84 5.20 -0.82
N LEU A 335 -24.26 5.54 0.40
CA LEU A 335 -24.99 4.67 1.30
C LEU A 335 -26.49 4.96 1.16
N VAL A 336 -27.27 3.92 0.91
CA VAL A 336 -28.72 4.04 0.76
C VAL A 336 -29.45 2.97 1.56
N GLN A 337 -30.75 3.15 1.70
CA GLN A 337 -31.66 2.19 2.31
C GLN A 337 -32.85 1.92 1.39
N ASN A 338 -33.26 0.66 1.28
CA ASN A 338 -34.46 0.27 0.54
C ASN A 338 -35.74 0.43 1.38
N ALA A 339 -36.90 0.06 0.81
CA ALA A 339 -38.21 0.17 1.46
C ALA A 339 -38.34 -0.62 2.77
N TYR A 340 -37.54 -1.68 2.93
CA TYR A 340 -37.57 -2.60 4.08
C TYR A 340 -36.57 -2.22 5.17
N GLY A 341 -35.81 -1.14 4.95
CA GLY A 341 -34.81 -0.71 5.89
C GLY A 341 -33.44 -1.40 5.71
N GLN A 342 -33.20 -2.11 4.61
CA GLN A 342 -31.93 -2.79 4.36
C GLN A 342 -30.90 -1.82 3.75
N PRO A 343 -29.66 -1.76 4.27
CA PRO A 343 -28.62 -0.87 3.77
C PRO A 343 -27.88 -1.43 2.55
N TYR A 344 -27.57 -0.55 1.60
CA TYR A 344 -26.82 -0.84 0.38
C TYR A 344 -25.75 0.23 0.13
N VAL A 345 -24.66 -0.18 -0.51
CA VAL A 345 -23.68 0.77 -1.07
C VAL A 345 -23.75 0.74 -2.59
N CYS A 346 -23.88 1.91 -3.22
CA CYS A 346 -23.92 2.07 -4.67
C CYS A 346 -22.80 3.01 -5.10
N ILE A 347 -21.96 2.58 -6.04
CA ILE A 347 -20.79 3.33 -6.51
C ILE A 347 -20.81 3.36 -8.03
N VAL A 348 -20.64 4.55 -8.60
CA VAL A 348 -20.43 4.76 -10.03
C VAL A 348 -19.27 5.71 -10.23
N MET A 349 -18.32 5.30 -11.06
CA MET A 349 -17.09 6.03 -11.37
C MET A 349 -17.06 6.42 -12.86
N ASN A 350 -16.27 7.44 -13.17
CA ASN A 350 -15.93 7.85 -14.54
C ASN A 350 -17.12 8.14 -15.47
N ALA A 351 -18.22 8.69 -14.95
CA ALA A 351 -19.29 9.20 -15.79
C ALA A 351 -18.86 10.48 -16.52
N SER A 352 -19.12 10.55 -17.82
CA SER A 352 -18.70 11.69 -18.65
C SER A 352 -19.45 12.98 -18.31
N THR A 353 -20.67 12.88 -17.79
CA THR A 353 -21.44 14.02 -17.26
C THR A 353 -22.17 13.64 -15.96
N LYS A 354 -22.59 14.65 -15.20
CA LYS A 354 -23.42 14.45 -14.01
C LYS A 354 -24.77 13.82 -14.35
N GLU A 355 -25.38 14.16 -15.47
CA GLU A 355 -26.64 13.57 -15.90
C GLU A 355 -26.50 12.06 -16.11
N ILE A 356 -25.41 11.62 -16.76
CA ILE A 356 -25.13 10.19 -16.96
C ILE A 356 -24.86 9.51 -15.62
N LEU A 357 -24.11 10.15 -14.72
CA LEU A 357 -23.83 9.63 -13.37
C LEU A 357 -25.13 9.31 -12.62
N TYR A 358 -26.05 10.27 -12.53
CA TYR A 358 -27.31 10.10 -11.81
C TYR A 358 -28.29 9.15 -12.52
N GLN A 359 -28.27 9.08 -13.86
CA GLN A 359 -29.00 8.06 -14.60
C GLN A 359 -28.53 6.66 -14.23
N GLN A 360 -27.22 6.44 -14.16
CA GLN A 360 -26.64 5.14 -13.82
C GLN A 360 -26.87 4.75 -12.37
N MET A 361 -26.73 5.71 -11.46
CA MET A 361 -27.12 5.52 -10.07
C MET A 361 -28.59 5.11 -9.96
N ASN A 362 -29.50 5.81 -10.62
CA ASN A 362 -30.92 5.45 -10.62
C ASN A 362 -31.17 4.06 -11.23
N THR A 363 -30.45 3.68 -12.29
CA THR A 363 -30.54 2.34 -12.87
C THR A 363 -30.17 1.27 -11.84
N LEU A 364 -29.03 1.39 -11.17
CA LEU A 364 -28.60 0.43 -10.14
C LEU A 364 -29.53 0.44 -8.92
N LEU A 365 -29.84 1.62 -8.40
CA LEU A 365 -30.69 1.78 -7.22
C LEU A 365 -32.13 1.31 -7.44
N SER A 366 -32.63 1.28 -8.67
CA SER A 366 -33.97 0.75 -8.96
C SER A 366 -34.12 -0.75 -8.67
N GLN A 367 -33.02 -1.46 -8.45
CA GLN A 367 -32.99 -2.91 -8.30
C GLN A 367 -33.01 -3.37 -6.84
N ILE A 368 -32.88 -2.46 -5.86
CA ILE A 368 -32.77 -2.83 -4.42
C ILE A 368 -34.11 -3.09 -3.73
N ASN A 369 -35.22 -2.86 -4.42
CA ASN A 369 -36.59 -3.11 -3.96
C ASN A 369 -37.24 -4.33 -4.65
N GLY A 370 -36.46 -5.06 -5.46
CA GLY A 370 -36.91 -6.19 -6.29
C GLY A 370 -37.18 -7.49 -5.54
#